data_AF-A0A7S1S4N3-F1
#
_entry.id   AF-A0A7S1S4N3-F1
#
_cell.length_a   1.000
_cell.length_b   1.000
_cell.length_c   1.000
_cell.angle_alpha   90.00
_cell.angle_beta   90.00
_cell.angle_gamma   90.00
#
_symmetry.space_group_name_H-M   'P 1'
#
loop_
_entity.id
_entity.type
_entity.pdbx_description
1 polymer ?
#
loop_
_entity_poly.entity_id
_entity_poly.type
_entity_poly.pdbx_seq_one_letter_code
_entity_poly.pdbx_strand_id
1 'polypeptide(L)'
;MKNEGGMLPLDPTKVKTLAILGKAANAAPSSGVGFEADYYAGGGSGHVASGHVVTPYAGIKARAELAGMKVVLFASDDPKGKAKTIANNSDAVLIVGATTASEGKDRDSLKLDGGVADLIAEIAPLKPTAVLMQTPGAVLTPWRNDVSAIANLFLGGEQTGNAWASVLFGDQPPAGKLPIM
;
A
#
# COMPACT_ATOMS: atom_id res chain seq x y z
N MET A 1 -11.67 1.43 7.34
CA MET A 1 -11.01 2.50 6.54
C MET A 1 -11.10 3.81 7.29
N LYS A 2 -10.19 4.75 7.02
CA LYS A 2 -10.02 5.99 7.79
C LYS A 2 -9.45 7.09 6.89
N ASN A 3 -9.85 8.35 7.11
CA ASN A 3 -9.16 9.53 6.59
C ASN A 3 -9.42 10.71 7.54
N GLU A 4 -8.39 11.13 8.28
CA GLU A 4 -8.43 12.18 9.28
C GLU A 4 -7.38 13.26 8.99
N GLY A 5 -7.60 14.46 9.53
CA GLY A 5 -6.63 15.56 9.43
C GLY A 5 -6.44 16.11 8.01
N GLY A 6 -7.29 15.74 7.05
CA GLY A 6 -7.19 16.18 5.66
C GLY A 6 -5.93 15.67 4.95
N MET A 7 -5.38 14.51 5.36
CA MET A 7 -4.18 13.94 4.74
C MET A 7 -4.39 13.55 3.28
N LEU A 8 -5.55 13.00 2.95
CA LEU A 8 -5.92 12.66 1.57
C LEU A 8 -7.12 13.51 1.10
N PRO A 9 -7.14 13.94 -0.18
CA PRO A 9 -6.11 13.70 -1.21
C PRO A 9 -4.81 14.47 -0.93
N LEU A 10 -3.69 13.97 -1.47
CA LEU A 10 -2.38 14.61 -1.36
C LEU A 10 -2.40 15.97 -2.06
N ASP A 11 -1.98 17.00 -1.34
CA ASP A 11 -1.88 18.36 -1.83
C ASP A 11 -0.43 18.68 -2.25
N PRO A 12 -0.13 18.80 -3.57
CA PRO A 12 1.22 19.09 -4.05
C PRO A 12 1.75 20.46 -3.64
N THR A 13 0.88 21.37 -3.16
CA THR A 13 1.31 22.66 -2.61
C THR A 13 1.93 22.51 -1.22
N LYS A 14 1.48 21.51 -0.45
CA LYS A 14 1.92 21.24 0.93
C LYS A 14 2.95 20.13 1.04
N VAL A 15 2.85 19.12 0.18
CA VAL A 15 3.74 17.95 0.18
C VAL A 15 4.71 18.08 -0.99
N LYS A 16 6.01 18.25 -0.72
CA LYS A 16 7.08 18.33 -1.73
C LYS A 16 7.90 17.06 -1.79
N THR A 17 8.06 16.36 -0.66
CA THR A 17 8.74 15.07 -0.57
C THR A 17 7.80 14.00 -0.02
N LEU A 18 7.63 12.91 -0.77
CA LEU A 18 6.77 11.78 -0.44
C LEU A 18 7.61 10.53 -0.19
N ALA A 19 7.49 9.94 1.00
CA ALA A 19 8.04 8.63 1.29
C ALA A 19 7.03 7.54 0.95
N ILE A 20 7.48 6.49 0.26
CA ILE A 20 6.72 5.26 0.04
C ILE A 20 7.50 4.11 0.67
N LEU A 21 6.92 3.48 1.68
CA LEU A 21 7.55 2.43 2.49
C LEU A 21 6.78 1.10 2.36
N GLY A 22 7.44 0.01 2.73
CA GLY A 22 6.88 -1.34 2.75
C GLY A 22 7.27 -2.14 1.51
N LYS A 23 7.54 -3.44 1.70
CA LYS A 23 7.96 -4.35 0.62
C LYS A 23 6.90 -4.46 -0.47
N ALA A 24 5.62 -4.45 -0.09
CA ALA A 24 4.50 -4.56 -1.02
C ALA A 24 4.41 -3.38 -2.00
N ALA A 25 5.01 -2.22 -1.69
CA ALA A 25 4.98 -1.05 -2.56
C ALA A 25 5.60 -1.32 -3.94
N ASN A 26 6.55 -2.25 -4.04
CA ASN A 26 7.23 -2.58 -5.28
C ASN A 26 7.43 -4.09 -5.47
N ALA A 27 6.50 -4.90 -4.96
CA ALA A 27 6.54 -6.35 -5.13
C ALA A 27 6.28 -6.75 -6.60
N ALA A 28 7.06 -7.70 -7.11
CA ALA A 28 6.81 -8.29 -8.43
C ALA A 28 5.57 -9.22 -8.40
N PRO A 29 4.83 -9.36 -9.51
CA PRO A 29 3.80 -10.39 -9.63
C PRO A 29 4.43 -11.80 -9.60
N SER A 30 3.61 -12.79 -9.27
CA SER A 30 4.01 -14.21 -9.29
C SER A 30 3.50 -14.89 -10.56
N SER A 31 4.08 -16.06 -10.87
CA SER A 31 3.56 -16.97 -11.90
C SER A 31 2.22 -17.61 -11.54
N GLY A 32 1.85 -17.62 -10.24
CA GLY A 32 0.64 -18.25 -9.71
C GLY A 32 0.65 -19.78 -9.79
N VAL A 33 1.78 -20.42 -10.12
CA VAL A 33 1.88 -21.88 -10.23
C VAL A 33 1.92 -22.50 -8.83
N GLY A 34 1.07 -23.51 -8.59
CA GLY A 34 0.97 -24.17 -7.29
C GLY A 34 0.26 -23.30 -6.26
N PHE A 35 0.88 -23.13 -5.08
CA PHE A 35 0.37 -22.24 -4.02
C PHE A 35 1.00 -20.84 -4.05
N GLU A 36 1.74 -20.51 -5.13
CA GLU A 36 2.25 -19.15 -5.28
C GLU A 36 1.10 -18.17 -5.49
N ALA A 37 1.19 -17.03 -4.82
CA ALA A 37 0.20 -15.97 -4.89
C ALA A 37 0.92 -14.62 -4.83
N ASP A 38 0.30 -13.60 -5.42
CA ASP A 38 0.81 -12.23 -5.34
C ASP A 38 -0.22 -11.27 -4.72
N TYR A 39 0.15 -10.00 -4.64
CA TYR A 39 -0.67 -8.95 -4.06
C TYR A 39 -1.63 -8.29 -5.07
N TYR A 40 -1.70 -8.81 -6.30
CA TYR A 40 -2.47 -8.23 -7.40
C TYR A 40 -3.68 -9.09 -7.78
N ALA A 41 -3.56 -10.42 -7.71
CA ALA A 41 -4.58 -11.37 -8.12
C ALA A 41 -4.76 -12.58 -7.16
N GLY A 42 -3.91 -12.75 -6.14
CA GLY A 42 -3.93 -13.96 -5.31
C GLY A 42 -3.32 -15.17 -6.03
N GLY A 43 -3.60 -16.39 -5.57
CA GLY A 43 -3.09 -17.64 -6.14
C GLY A 43 -4.17 -18.70 -6.40
N GLY A 44 -3.80 -19.77 -7.10
CA GLY A 44 -4.69 -20.88 -7.46
C GLY A 44 -5.31 -20.76 -8.85
N SER A 45 -6.35 -21.55 -9.12
CA SER A 45 -6.95 -21.68 -10.46
C SER A 45 -7.58 -20.39 -11.02
N GLY A 46 -7.92 -19.43 -10.15
CA GLY A 46 -8.42 -18.11 -10.54
C GLY A 46 -7.33 -17.08 -10.84
N HIS A 47 -6.05 -17.43 -10.67
CA HIS A 47 -4.93 -16.52 -10.91
C HIS A 47 -4.75 -16.25 -12.40
N VAL A 48 -4.46 -14.99 -12.74
CA VAL A 48 -4.08 -14.58 -14.09
C VAL A 48 -2.71 -13.94 -14.02
N ALA A 49 -1.72 -14.60 -14.63
CA ALA A 49 -0.36 -14.09 -14.72
C ALA A 49 -0.35 -12.86 -15.65
N SER A 50 -0.11 -11.68 -15.08
CA SER A 50 0.02 -10.46 -15.88
C SER A 50 1.43 -10.34 -16.46
N GLY A 51 1.52 -10.04 -17.76
CA GLY A 51 2.79 -9.75 -18.42
C GLY A 51 3.40 -8.42 -17.99
N HIS A 52 2.63 -7.53 -17.35
CA HIS A 52 3.11 -6.23 -16.88
C HIS A 52 2.22 -5.68 -15.78
N VAL A 53 2.80 -5.43 -14.60
CA VAL A 53 2.09 -4.80 -13.47
C VAL A 53 2.68 -3.43 -13.17
N VAL A 54 1.81 -2.43 -13.05
CA VAL A 54 2.14 -1.13 -12.48
C VAL A 54 2.07 -1.26 -10.96
N THR A 55 3.22 -1.34 -10.30
CA THR A 55 3.31 -1.43 -8.83
C THR A 55 2.77 -0.16 -8.18
N PRO A 56 2.32 -0.22 -6.90
CA PRO A 56 1.95 0.98 -6.14
C PRO A 56 3.00 2.08 -6.23
N TYR A 57 4.27 1.73 -6.04
CA TYR A 57 5.39 2.66 -6.19
C TYR A 57 5.44 3.29 -7.58
N ALA A 58 5.39 2.48 -8.65
CA ALA A 58 5.51 2.99 -10.01
C ALA A 58 4.41 3.99 -10.37
N GLY A 59 3.14 3.65 -10.11
CA GLY A 59 2.01 4.52 -10.43
C GLY A 59 1.98 5.79 -9.58
N ILE A 60 2.18 5.66 -8.26
CA ILE A 60 2.20 6.83 -7.36
C ILE A 60 3.38 7.74 -7.70
N LYS A 61 4.57 7.19 -7.96
CA LYS A 61 5.74 7.96 -8.37
C LYS A 61 5.49 8.77 -9.64
N ALA A 62 4.97 8.13 -10.68
CA ALA A 62 4.69 8.81 -11.95
C ALA A 62 3.75 10.01 -11.75
N ARG A 63 2.66 9.84 -10.99
CA ARG A 63 1.71 10.92 -10.71
C ARG A 63 2.25 12.01 -9.79
N ALA A 64 3.09 11.64 -8.81
CA ALA A 64 3.74 12.57 -7.90
C ALA A 64 4.78 13.45 -8.62
N GLU A 65 5.59 12.86 -9.50
CA GLU A 65 6.60 13.60 -10.28
C GLU A 65 5.94 14.60 -11.23
N LEU A 66 4.80 14.24 -11.85
CA LEU A 66 3.99 15.19 -12.63
C LEU A 66 3.45 16.35 -11.79
N ALA A 67 3.21 16.12 -10.50
CA ALA A 67 2.80 17.15 -9.55
C ALA A 67 3.98 17.97 -8.99
N GLY A 68 5.21 17.72 -9.44
CA GLY A 68 6.42 18.40 -8.97
C GLY A 68 6.92 17.92 -7.61
N MET A 69 6.57 16.69 -7.20
CA MET A 69 7.00 16.11 -5.93
C MET A 69 8.19 15.17 -6.11
N LYS A 70 9.07 15.14 -5.12
CA LYS A 70 10.15 14.14 -5.01
C LYS A 70 9.63 12.90 -4.30
N VAL A 71 9.90 11.72 -4.86
CA VAL A 71 9.49 10.44 -4.25
C VAL A 71 10.71 9.64 -3.79
N VAL A 72 10.64 9.11 -2.57
CA VAL A 72 11.66 8.24 -1.98
C VAL A 72 11.05 6.90 -1.63
N LEU A 73 11.64 5.82 -2.15
CA LEU A 73 11.20 4.45 -1.87
C LEU A 73 12.04 3.78 -0.79
N PHE A 74 11.38 3.05 0.10
CA PHE A 74 12.00 2.03 0.94
C PHE A 74 11.17 0.74 0.85
N ALA A 75 11.52 -0.13 -0.11
CA ALA A 75 10.81 -1.39 -0.39
C ALA A 75 11.22 -2.52 0.58
N SER A 76 11.11 -2.27 1.89
CA SER A 76 11.36 -3.24 2.95
C SER A 76 10.37 -3.02 4.09
N ASP A 77 10.04 -4.12 4.77
CA ASP A 77 9.19 -4.12 5.96
C ASP A 77 10.00 -4.02 7.26
N ASP A 78 11.32 -3.82 7.18
CA ASP A 78 12.20 -3.71 8.34
C ASP A 78 12.01 -2.37 9.08
N PRO A 79 11.51 -2.37 10.33
CA PRO A 79 11.34 -1.16 11.13
C PRO A 79 12.67 -0.50 11.57
N LYS A 80 13.77 -1.27 11.62
CA LYS A 80 15.08 -0.81 12.14
C LYS A 80 15.99 -0.23 11.06
N GLY A 81 15.56 -0.27 9.80
CA GLY A 81 16.32 0.24 8.66
C GLY A 81 16.27 1.76 8.48
N LYS A 82 16.45 2.21 7.24
CA LYS A 82 16.42 3.64 6.87
C LYS A 82 15.02 4.26 6.89
N ALA A 83 13.98 3.49 7.22
CA ALA A 83 12.58 3.91 7.20
C ALA A 83 12.35 5.19 8.02
N LYS A 84 12.82 5.24 9.27
CA LYS A 84 12.66 6.43 10.15
C LYS A 84 13.33 7.67 9.58
N THR A 85 14.55 7.52 9.07
CA THR A 85 15.29 8.63 8.44
C THR A 85 14.58 9.14 7.20
N ILE A 86 14.05 8.25 6.36
CA ILE A 86 13.30 8.62 5.16
C ILE A 86 11.99 9.32 5.53
N ALA A 87 11.25 8.78 6.50
CA ALA A 87 10.01 9.38 7.00
C ALA A 87 10.25 10.79 7.57
N ASN A 88 11.25 10.97 8.42
CA ASN A 88 11.56 12.27 9.02
C ASN A 88 11.89 13.36 7.98
N ASN A 89 12.56 12.96 6.88
CA ASN A 89 12.94 13.85 5.78
C ASN A 89 11.85 14.01 4.70
N SER A 90 10.65 13.47 4.93
CA SER A 90 9.52 13.57 4.00
C SER A 90 8.37 14.37 4.62
N ASP A 91 7.57 15.00 3.77
CA ASP A 91 6.41 15.79 4.19
C ASP A 91 5.20 14.89 4.46
N ALA A 92 5.07 13.79 3.69
CA ALA A 92 4.05 12.77 3.88
C ALA A 92 4.65 11.36 3.71
N VAL A 93 4.04 10.39 4.39
CA VAL A 93 4.45 8.98 4.32
C VAL A 93 3.28 8.11 3.89
N LEU A 94 3.52 7.28 2.88
CA LEU A 94 2.66 6.18 2.47
C LEU A 94 3.33 4.86 2.86
N ILE A 95 2.61 3.98 3.54
CA ILE A 95 3.06 2.62 3.81
C ILE A 95 2.15 1.66 3.06
N VAL A 96 2.73 0.81 2.21
CA VAL A 96 1.98 -0.21 1.49
C VAL A 96 2.14 -1.54 2.21
N GLY A 97 1.02 -2.03 2.74
CA GLY A 97 0.92 -3.35 3.35
C GLY A 97 0.10 -4.30 2.48
N ALA A 98 0.43 -5.57 2.48
CA ALA A 98 -0.33 -6.56 1.74
C ALA A 98 -0.39 -7.89 2.48
N THR A 99 -1.35 -8.73 2.12
CA THR A 99 -1.32 -10.16 2.40
C THR A 99 -1.92 -10.88 1.21
N THR A 100 -1.68 -12.18 1.07
CA THR A 100 -2.20 -12.98 -0.03
C THR A 100 -2.84 -14.28 0.45
N ALA A 101 -3.53 -14.96 -0.46
CA ALA A 101 -4.18 -16.25 -0.24
C ALA A 101 -4.15 -17.04 -1.55
N SER A 102 -4.19 -18.38 -1.45
CA SER A 102 -4.21 -19.28 -2.60
C SER A 102 -5.27 -20.35 -2.42
N GLU A 103 -5.82 -20.84 -3.51
CA GLU A 103 -6.67 -22.03 -3.51
C GLU A 103 -6.00 -23.22 -2.81
N GLY A 104 -6.81 -24.00 -2.09
CA GLY A 104 -6.36 -25.21 -1.40
C GLY A 104 -5.61 -24.94 -0.08
N LYS A 105 -5.48 -23.67 0.35
CA LYS A 105 -4.92 -23.34 1.66
C LYS A 105 -5.57 -22.08 2.27
N ASP A 106 -6.08 -22.22 3.49
CA ASP A 106 -6.51 -21.07 4.30
C ASP A 106 -5.32 -20.24 4.77
N ARG A 107 -5.56 -18.95 5.03
CA ARG A 107 -4.54 -18.08 5.65
C ARG A 107 -4.29 -18.52 7.09
N ASP A 108 -3.01 -18.63 7.46
CA ASP A 108 -2.59 -19.00 8.82
C ASP A 108 -2.94 -17.91 9.86
N SER A 109 -3.16 -16.66 9.41
CA SER A 109 -3.60 -15.56 10.27
C SER A 109 -4.28 -14.44 9.47
N LEU A 110 -4.87 -13.47 10.19
CA LEU A 110 -5.44 -12.24 9.63
C LEU A 110 -4.43 -11.07 9.62
N LYS A 111 -3.13 -11.33 9.82
CA LYS A 111 -2.10 -10.29 9.79
C LYS A 111 -1.77 -9.92 8.34
N LEU A 112 -1.20 -8.72 8.18
CA LEU A 112 -0.48 -8.38 6.95
C LEU A 112 0.82 -9.19 6.89
N ASP A 113 1.30 -9.47 5.67
CA ASP A 113 2.53 -10.22 5.46
C ASP A 113 3.75 -9.39 5.87
N GLY A 114 4.81 -10.10 6.26
CA GLY A 114 6.06 -9.50 6.69
C GLY A 114 5.97 -8.78 8.05
N GLY A 115 6.83 -7.78 8.22
CA GLY A 115 6.94 -6.95 9.42
C GLY A 115 6.22 -5.60 9.32
N VAL A 116 5.31 -5.43 8.36
CA VAL A 116 4.76 -4.10 8.03
C VAL A 116 3.96 -3.48 9.19
N ALA A 117 3.33 -4.30 10.04
CA ALA A 117 2.64 -3.79 11.23
C ALA A 117 3.61 -3.11 12.21
N ASP A 118 4.80 -3.67 12.41
CA ASP A 118 5.84 -3.09 13.24
C ASP A 118 6.43 -1.83 12.59
N LEU A 119 6.61 -1.85 11.26
CA LEU A 119 6.99 -0.66 10.49
C LEU A 119 5.98 0.48 10.68
N ILE A 120 4.68 0.19 10.62
CA ILE A 120 3.63 1.19 10.85
C ILE A 120 3.73 1.75 12.27
N ALA A 121 3.84 0.89 13.28
CA ALA A 121 3.91 1.29 14.68
C ALA A 121 5.10 2.23 14.96
N GLU A 122 6.22 2.04 14.27
CA GLU A 122 7.43 2.85 14.42
C GLU A 122 7.40 4.19 13.66
N ILE A 123 6.59 4.28 12.60
CA ILE A 123 6.57 5.44 11.69
C ILE A 123 5.39 6.37 11.97
N ALA A 124 4.22 5.82 12.32
CA ALA A 124 3.01 6.57 12.58
C ALA A 124 3.17 7.68 13.65
N PRO A 125 3.94 7.49 14.75
CA PRO A 125 4.18 8.56 15.73
C PRO A 125 5.07 9.71 15.22
N LEU A 126 5.84 9.49 14.15
CA LEU A 126 6.83 10.46 13.66
C LEU A 126 6.24 11.44 12.65
N LYS A 127 5.33 10.97 11.80
CA LYS A 127 4.78 11.72 10.66
C LYS A 127 3.34 11.29 10.33
N PRO A 128 2.52 12.20 9.78
CA PRO A 128 1.25 11.83 9.16
C PRO A 128 1.46 10.72 8.15
N THR A 129 0.81 9.59 8.41
CA THR A 129 1.01 8.34 7.68
C THR A 129 -0.32 7.84 7.13
N ALA A 130 -0.33 7.49 5.85
CA ALA A 130 -1.43 6.79 5.21
C ALA A 130 -1.01 5.35 4.90
N VAL A 131 -1.86 4.39 5.26
CA VAL A 131 -1.62 2.97 4.98
C VAL A 131 -2.51 2.51 3.82
N LEU A 132 -1.86 1.99 2.79
CA LEU A 132 -2.49 1.44 1.59
C LEU A 132 -2.41 -0.08 1.67
N MET A 133 -3.56 -0.74 1.60
CA MET A 133 -3.66 -2.19 1.76
C MET A 133 -4.04 -2.89 0.46
N GLN A 134 -3.36 -3.99 0.16
CA GLN A 134 -3.73 -4.94 -0.89
C GLN A 134 -4.00 -6.30 -0.23
N THR A 135 -5.26 -6.69 -0.11
CA THR A 135 -5.64 -7.88 0.65
C THR A 135 -6.73 -8.70 -0.05
N PRO A 136 -6.70 -10.04 0.02
CA PRO A 136 -7.76 -10.90 -0.51
C PRO A 136 -9.03 -10.88 0.35
N GLY A 137 -8.99 -10.24 1.53
CA GLY A 137 -10.09 -10.20 2.47
C GLY A 137 -9.76 -9.40 3.73
N ALA A 138 -10.49 -9.67 4.82
CA ALA A 138 -10.31 -8.98 6.09
C ALA A 138 -8.91 -9.22 6.70
N VAL A 139 -8.38 -8.18 7.35
CA VAL A 139 -7.11 -8.17 8.08
C VAL A 139 -7.24 -7.39 9.39
N LEU A 140 -6.37 -7.68 10.35
CA LEU A 140 -6.28 -6.95 11.62
C LEU A 140 -5.49 -5.65 11.44
N THR A 141 -6.02 -4.56 11.97
CA THR A 141 -5.39 -3.23 11.93
C THR A 141 -5.25 -2.65 13.35
N PRO A 142 -4.39 -3.23 14.21
CA PRO A 142 -4.24 -2.76 15.60
C PRO A 142 -3.73 -1.30 15.68
N TRP A 143 -2.95 -0.88 14.69
CA TRP A 143 -2.37 0.47 14.52
C TRP A 143 -3.35 1.51 13.95
N ARG A 144 -4.63 1.16 13.74
CA ARG A 144 -5.59 2.03 13.04
C ARG A 144 -5.78 3.41 13.67
N ASN A 145 -5.54 3.53 14.97
CA ASN A 145 -5.75 4.77 15.70
C ASN A 145 -4.54 5.71 15.58
N ASP A 146 -3.36 5.17 15.23
CA ASP A 146 -2.10 5.92 15.19
C ASP A 146 -1.84 6.58 13.81
N VAL A 147 -2.55 6.11 12.78
CA VAL A 147 -2.37 6.59 11.40
C VAL A 147 -3.47 7.57 10.98
N SER A 148 -3.17 8.44 10.02
CA SER A 148 -4.11 9.47 9.56
C SER A 148 -5.07 8.94 8.50
N ALA A 149 -4.64 8.01 7.64
CA ALA A 149 -5.51 7.44 6.62
C ALA A 149 -5.27 5.94 6.41
N ILE A 150 -6.33 5.22 6.02
CA ILE A 150 -6.32 3.79 5.73
C ILE A 150 -7.25 3.52 4.55
N ALA A 151 -6.70 2.94 3.49
CA ALA A 151 -7.45 2.50 2.31
C ALA A 151 -7.08 1.05 1.96
N ASN A 152 -8.02 0.32 1.36
CA ASN A 152 -7.81 -1.03 0.84
C ASN A 152 -8.29 -1.10 -0.60
N LEU A 153 -7.44 -1.58 -1.50
CA LEU A 153 -7.77 -1.80 -2.91
C LEU A 153 -8.10 -3.27 -3.20
N PHE A 154 -8.05 -4.13 -2.17
CA PHE A 154 -8.13 -5.58 -2.33
C PHE A 154 -7.08 -6.08 -3.34
N LEU A 155 -7.53 -6.74 -4.42
CA LEU A 155 -6.71 -7.27 -5.49
C LEU A 155 -6.97 -6.42 -6.75
N GLY A 156 -6.13 -5.41 -6.96
CA GLY A 156 -6.33 -4.38 -7.99
C GLY A 156 -5.86 -4.77 -9.40
N GLY A 157 -5.35 -5.98 -9.60
CA GLY A 157 -4.82 -6.44 -10.87
C GLY A 157 -3.63 -5.62 -11.39
N GLU A 158 -3.42 -5.65 -12.70
CA GLU A 158 -2.24 -5.08 -13.35
C GLU A 158 -2.08 -3.56 -13.24
N GLN A 159 -3.18 -2.81 -13.08
CA GLN A 159 -3.18 -1.35 -13.00
C GLN A 159 -3.25 -0.82 -11.55
N THR A 160 -2.90 -1.66 -10.57
CA THR A 160 -2.98 -1.32 -9.13
C THR A 160 -2.33 0.03 -8.79
N GLY A 161 -1.11 0.31 -9.29
CA GLY A 161 -0.44 1.58 -9.03
C GLY A 161 -1.13 2.80 -9.63
N ASN A 162 -1.69 2.68 -10.84
CA ASN A 162 -2.43 3.76 -11.48
C ASN A 162 -3.75 4.04 -10.75
N ALA A 163 -4.43 2.98 -10.29
CA ALA A 163 -5.63 3.10 -9.48
C ALA A 163 -5.35 3.81 -8.14
N TRP A 164 -4.26 3.43 -7.45
CA TRP A 164 -3.83 4.13 -6.23
C TRP A 164 -3.55 5.60 -6.49
N ALA A 165 -2.77 5.91 -7.53
CA ALA A 165 -2.42 7.28 -7.87
C ALA A 165 -3.67 8.15 -8.12
N SER A 166 -4.63 7.64 -8.90
CA SER A 166 -5.85 8.40 -9.22
C SER A 166 -6.64 8.80 -7.98
N VAL A 167 -6.73 7.93 -6.96
CA VAL A 167 -7.49 8.24 -5.74
C VAL A 167 -6.67 9.09 -4.77
N LEU A 168 -5.38 8.79 -4.59
CA LEU A 168 -4.53 9.52 -3.64
C LEU A 168 -4.33 10.98 -4.02
N PHE A 169 -4.31 11.28 -5.32
CA PHE A 169 -4.18 12.66 -5.83
C PHE A 169 -5.52 13.33 -6.10
N GLY A 170 -6.64 12.65 -5.86
CA GLY A 170 -7.98 13.20 -6.03
C GLY A 170 -8.43 13.36 -7.49
N ASP A 171 -7.74 12.72 -8.45
CA ASP A 171 -8.18 12.67 -9.85
C ASP A 171 -9.53 11.94 -9.96
N GLN A 172 -9.79 10.99 -9.05
CA GLN A 172 -11.09 10.34 -8.84
C GLN A 172 -11.40 10.22 -7.34
N PRO A 173 -12.64 10.47 -6.90
CA PRO A 173 -13.01 10.30 -5.50
C PRO A 173 -13.14 8.80 -5.15
N PRO A 174 -12.82 8.39 -3.91
CA PRO A 174 -13.06 7.02 -3.47
C PRO A 174 -14.57 6.76 -3.36
N ALA A 175 -15.08 5.81 -4.14
CA ALA A 175 -16.50 5.41 -4.13
C ALA A 175 -16.74 4.00 -3.58
N GLY A 176 -15.68 3.21 -3.37
CA GLY A 176 -15.77 1.84 -2.88
C GLY A 176 -16.26 1.76 -1.44
N LYS A 177 -17.04 0.72 -1.13
CA LYS A 177 -17.46 0.34 0.22
C LYS A 177 -17.04 -1.09 0.51
N LEU A 178 -16.94 -1.45 1.79
CA LEU A 178 -16.61 -2.82 2.17
C LEU A 178 -17.73 -3.78 1.70
N PRO A 179 -17.40 -4.82 0.93
CA PRO A 179 -18.38 -5.80 0.47
C PRO A 179 -18.63 -6.93 1.48
N ILE A 180 -17.95 -6.88 2.64
CA ILE A 180 -17.99 -7.90 3.68
C ILE A 180 -18.47 -7.20 4.97
N MET A 181 -19.50 -7.75 5.59
CA MET A 181 -20.06 -7.29 6.86
C MET A 181 -19.69 -8.25 8.00
#